data_AF-A0AAN3YRJ8-F1
#
_entry.id   AF-A0AAN3YRJ8-F1
#
_cell.length_a   1.000
_cell.length_b   1.000
_cell.length_c   1.000
_cell.angle_alpha   90.00
_cell.angle_beta   90.00
_cell.angle_gamma   90.00
#
_symmetry.space_group_name_H-M   'P 1'
#
loop_
_entity.id
_entity.type
_entity.pdbx_description
1 polymer ?
#
loop_
_entity_poly.entity_id
_entity_poly.type
_entity_poly.pdbx_seq_one_letter_code
_entity_poly.pdbx_strand_id
1 'polypeptide(L)' 'MKFKVGDKVKVKGYEKIGVIELVREGLYAPYLVHDWWDNRNWYNEKMLELINE' A
#
# COMPACT_ATOMS: atom_id res chain seq x y z
N MET A 1 3.97 8.87 -9.63
CA MET A 1 3.59 7.95 -8.52
C MET A 1 2.41 7.13 -8.98
N LYS A 2 2.47 5.80 -8.84
CA LYS A 2 1.46 4.88 -9.39
C LYS A 2 0.21 4.75 -8.52
N PHE A 3 0.32 5.00 -7.22
CA PHE A 3 -0.78 4.87 -6.26
C PHE A 3 -1.02 6.16 -5.48
N LYS A 4 -2.23 6.31 -4.94
CA LYS A 4 -2.69 7.46 -4.14
C LYS A 4 -3.40 7.02 -2.85
N VAL A 5 -3.55 7.95 -1.91
CA VAL A 5 -4.34 7.72 -0.69
C VAL A 5 -5.78 7.32 -1.06
N GLY A 6 -6.29 6.29 -0.40
CA GLY A 6 -7.60 5.69 -0.65
C GLY A 6 -7.58 4.51 -1.63
N ASP A 7 -6.48 4.29 -2.36
CA ASP A 7 -6.37 3.12 -3.25
C ASP A 7 -6.36 1.83 -2.42
N LYS A 8 -7.22 0.88 -2.81
CA LYS A 8 -7.16 -0.51 -2.32
C LYS A 8 -6.05 -1.25 -3.06
N VAL A 9 -5.16 -1.89 -2.31
CA VAL A 9 -4.01 -2.60 -2.86
C VAL A 9 -3.83 -3.98 -2.23
N LYS A 10 -3.35 -4.93 -3.04
CA LYS A 10 -2.82 -6.21 -2.58
C LYS A 10 -1.30 -6.09 -2.40
N VAL A 11 -0.80 -6.56 -1.26
CA VAL A 11 0.63 -6.65 -0.98
C VAL A 11 1.14 -8.03 -1.43
N LYS A 12 2.00 -8.04 -2.45
CA LYS A 12 2.65 -9.23 -2.99
C LYS A 12 3.55 -9.87 -1.93
N GLY A 13 3.51 -11.19 -1.84
CA GLY A 13 4.31 -11.99 -0.89
C GLY A 13 3.76 -12.10 0.53
N TYR A 14 2.73 -11.31 0.88
CA TYR A 14 2.09 -11.36 2.20
C TYR A 14 0.61 -11.76 2.15
N GLU A 15 0.03 -11.88 0.94
CA GLU A 15 -1.41 -12.12 0.72
C GLU A 15 -2.32 -11.16 1.51
N LYS A 16 -1.82 -9.94 1.78
CA LYS A 16 -2.53 -8.90 2.52
C LYS A 16 -3.24 -7.95 1.55
N ILE A 17 -4.43 -7.51 1.95
CA ILE A 17 -5.16 -6.44 1.30
C ILE A 17 -5.27 -5.28 2.29
N GLY A 18 -5.03 -4.07 1.81
CA GLY A 18 -5.17 -2.86 2.61
C GLY A 18 -5.45 -1.64 1.75
N VAL A 19 -5.56 -0.49 2.41
CA VAL A 19 -5.79 0.81 1.79
C VAL A 19 -4.56 1.67 2.00
N ILE A 20 -4.15 2.42 0.98
CA ILE A 20 -3.10 3.42 1.15
C ILE A 20 -3.64 4.56 2.00
N GLU A 21 -3.06 4.74 3.18
CA GLU A 21 -3.43 5.80 4.13
C GLU A 21 -2.57 7.05 3.93
N LEU A 22 -1.29 6.87 3.57
CA LEU A 22 -0.34 7.97 3.39
C LEU A 22 0.68 7.66 2.29
N VAL A 23 1.05 8.70 1.54
CA VAL A 23 2.15 8.66 0.57
C VAL A 23 3.23 9.67 0.98
N ARG A 24 4.48 9.23 1.07
CA ARG A 24 5.64 10.09 1.36
C ARG A 24 6.68 9.96 0.26
N GLU A 25 6.93 11.06 -0.45
CA GLU A 25 7.94 11.10 -1.52
C GLU A 25 9.37 10.98 -0.97
N GLY A 26 10.30 10.52 -1.81
CA GLY A 26 11.73 10.43 -1.47
C GLY A 26 12.13 9.23 -0.60
N LEU A 27 11.17 8.37 -0.21
CA LEU A 27 11.45 7.14 0.53
C LEU A 27 11.52 5.92 -0.40
N TYR A 28 12.34 4.93 -0.03
CA TYR A 28 12.37 3.63 -0.72
C TYR A 28 11.02 2.89 -0.67
N ALA A 29 10.31 3.03 0.45
CA ALA A 29 8.97 2.48 0.69
C ALA A 29 8.00 3.63 0.98
N PRO A 30 7.44 4.29 -0.06
CA PRO A 30 6.72 5.55 0.11
C PRO A 30 5.23 5.39 0.43
N TYR A 31 4.69 4.15 0.48
CA TYR A 31 3.25 3.91 0.63
C TYR A 31 2.95 3.27 1.99
N LEU A 32 2.26 3.98 2.89
CA LEU A 32 1.74 3.42 4.13
C LEU A 32 0.42 2.74 3.83
N VAL A 33 0.37 1.42 4.03
CA VAL A 33 -0.84 0.61 3.84
C VAL A 33 -1.40 0.22 5.20
N HIS A 34 -2.68 0.51 5.38
CA HIS A 34 -3.49 0.08 6.52
C HIS A 34 -4.28 -1.18 6.13
N ASP A 35 -3.97 -2.31 6.79
CA ASP A 35 -4.67 -3.57 6.57
C ASP A 35 -5.85 -3.77 7.55
N TRP A 36 -6.69 -4.76 7.27
CA TRP A 36 -7.91 -5.02 8.03
C TRP A 36 -7.68 -5.50 9.48
N TRP A 37 -6.45 -5.89 9.82
CA TRP A 37 -6.05 -6.25 11.19
C TRP A 37 -5.52 -5.03 11.96
N ASP A 38 -5.77 -3.82 11.48
CA ASP A 38 -5.28 -2.55 12.01
C ASP A 38 -3.74 -2.38 11.96
N ASN A 39 -3.04 -3.17 11.14
CA ASN A 39 -1.61 -2.97 10.94
C ASN A 39 -1.34 -1.85 9.93
N ARG A 40 -0.33 -1.04 10.21
CA ARG A 40 0.17 0.02 9.32
C ARG A 40 1.62 -0.26 8.96
N ASN A 41 1.88 -0.56 7.69
CA ASN A 41 3.22 -0.90 7.21
C ASN A 41 3.57 -0.13 5.93
N TRP A 42 4.84 0.23 5.79
CA TRP A 42 5.37 0.90 4.60
C TRP A 42 5.79 -0.11 3.55
N TYR A 43 5.38 0.14 2.30
CA TYR A 43 5.70 -0.72 1.17
C TYR A 43 6.28 0.08 0.01
N ASN A 44 7.13 -0.59 -0.77
CA ASN A 44 7.61 -0.06 -2.05
C ASN A 44 6.59 -0.34 -3.16
N GLU A 45 6.71 0.38 -4.27
CA GLU A 45 5.77 0.26 -5.39
C GLU A 45 5.69 -1.15 -5.98
N LYS A 46 6.82 -1.87 -6.00
CA LYS A 46 6.93 -3.21 -6.63
C LYS A 46 6.16 -4.28 -5.87
N MET A 47 5.94 -4.05 -4.57
CA MET A 47 5.19 -4.95 -3.68
C MET A 47 3.69 -4.73 -3.74
N LEU A 48 3.20 -3.65 -4.37
CA LEU A 48 1.79 -3.31 -4.38
C LEU A 48 1.15 -3.59 -5.74
N GLU A 49 -0.11 -4.00 -5.71
CA GLU A 49 -0.97 -4.19 -6.87
C GLU A 49 -2.33 -3.57 -6.61
N LEU A 50 -2.80 -2.72 -7.53
CA LEU A 50 -4.07 -2.04 -7.38
C LEU A 50 -5.21 -3.05 -7.53
N ILE A 51 -6.18 -2.98 -6.63
CA ILE A 51 -7.42 -3.73 -6.72
C ILE A 51 -8.48 -2.76 -7.23
N ASN A 52 -8.82 -2.88 -8.52
CA ASN A 52 -10.01 -2.22 -9.06
C ASN A 52 -11.18 -3.18 -8.84
N GLU A 53 -12.09 -2.80 -7.94
CA GLU A 53 -13.43 -3.38 -7.82
C GLU A 53 -14.40 -2.68 -8.78
#